data_AF-A0A7S2NGL2-F1
#
_entry.id   AF-A0A7S2NGL2-F1
#
_cell.length_a   1.000
_cell.length_b   1.000
_cell.length_c   1.000
_cell.angle_alpha   90.00
_cell.angle_beta   90.00
_cell.angle_gamma   90.00
#
_symmetry.space_group_name_H-M   'P 1'
#
loop_
_entity.id
_entity.type
_entity.pdbx_description
1 polymer ?
#
loop_
_entity_poly.entity_id
_entity_poly.type
_entity_poly.pdbx_seq_one_letter_code
_entity_poly.pdbx_strand_id
1 'polypeptide(L)'
;RGYLTPDEMGRVTSLQLKQAMEAVGSTEPNAVFPALGTARFSGSDAHQAEGRYFDYGVVPAAFFNKFLAKVLPSQTYQGSRLYLNLMTMNAGDKCVDAAGNAELPSEFPCNANPQHVQHGYSTTVRDTRYDRDDPTREKRFQKWIGPYLELNPNVSHNASERVMTFEGFASMLKHMATEGDQSSEWSLDGPYLEHKGSYIEHYHPSVPQSDAEALYHWAAYLAWSGLWDAFGIANADGSEGMHMTEGDLRTLMLESDLPKGWEVRPLTMESVGFTMIDLRNHSIPTGDAYSAALARNFPLSQYLPSVETEWRYTRNYMNTDTVLGFFKDNIINPMPSPAVVV
;
A
#
# COMPACT_ATOMS: atom_id res chain seq x y z
N ARG A 1 -16.93 10.89 8.69
CA ARG A 1 -17.55 10.62 7.36
C ARG A 1 -16.40 10.49 6.37
N GLY A 2 -16.37 9.44 5.54
CA GLY A 2 -15.31 9.25 4.55
C GLY A 2 -15.48 10.11 3.30
N TYR A 3 -14.41 10.28 2.51
CA TYR A 3 -14.42 11.03 1.25
C TYR A 3 -14.97 10.22 0.06
N LEU A 4 -15.03 8.89 0.18
CA LEU A 4 -15.57 8.04 -0.86
C LEU A 4 -17.10 8.07 -0.85
N THR A 5 -17.68 8.12 -2.04
CA THR A 5 -19.12 8.13 -2.30
C THR A 5 -19.47 6.97 -3.23
N PRO A 6 -19.56 5.73 -2.69
CA PRO A 6 -19.90 4.57 -3.50
C PRO A 6 -21.27 4.75 -4.14
N ASP A 7 -21.44 4.26 -5.38
CA ASP A 7 -22.75 4.24 -6.02
C ASP A 7 -23.67 3.16 -5.40
N GLU A 8 -24.88 2.99 -5.97
CA GLU A 8 -25.86 2.02 -5.49
C GLU A 8 -25.37 0.56 -5.53
N MET A 9 -24.34 0.27 -6.32
CA MET A 9 -23.69 -1.04 -6.42
C MET A 9 -22.42 -1.14 -5.56
N GLY A 10 -22.09 -0.09 -4.80
CA GLY A 10 -20.88 -0.03 -3.99
C GLY A 10 -19.61 0.34 -4.75
N ARG A 11 -19.73 0.86 -5.98
CA ARG A 11 -18.58 1.15 -6.83
C ARG A 11 -18.04 2.56 -6.59
N VAL A 12 -16.70 2.68 -6.57
CA VAL A 12 -15.97 3.95 -6.58
C VAL A 12 -15.04 4.00 -7.78
N THR A 13 -15.02 5.13 -8.48
CA THR A 13 -14.16 5.32 -9.65
C THR A 13 -12.71 5.62 -9.25
N SER A 14 -11.75 5.41 -10.16
CA SER A 14 -10.37 5.86 -9.91
C SER A 14 -10.29 7.37 -9.67
N LEU A 15 -11.18 8.17 -10.29
CA LEU A 15 -11.27 9.60 -10.01
C LEU A 15 -11.70 9.90 -8.57
N GLN A 16 -12.71 9.21 -8.05
CA GLN A 16 -13.15 9.37 -6.66
C GLN A 16 -12.06 8.92 -5.66
N LEU A 17 -11.34 7.84 -5.96
CA LEU A 17 -10.20 7.39 -5.15
C LEU A 17 -9.08 8.43 -5.13
N LYS A 18 -8.70 8.97 -6.30
CA LYS A 18 -7.72 10.06 -6.41
C LYS A 18 -8.14 11.26 -5.57
N GLN A 19 -9.38 11.73 -5.75
CA GLN A 19 -9.90 12.89 -5.01
C GLN A 19 -9.93 12.66 -3.50
N ALA A 20 -10.26 11.45 -3.05
CA ALA A 20 -10.21 11.10 -1.64
C ALA A 20 -8.78 11.12 -1.07
N MET A 21 -7.78 10.69 -1.85
CA MET A 21 -6.36 10.75 -1.47
C MET A 21 -5.85 12.20 -1.42
N GLU A 22 -6.19 13.01 -2.41
CA GLU A 22 -5.85 14.44 -2.42
C GLU A 22 -6.47 15.18 -1.24
N ALA A 23 -7.69 14.83 -0.85
CA ALA A 23 -8.38 15.41 0.29
C ALA A 23 -7.71 15.09 1.65
N VAL A 24 -6.88 14.05 1.71
CA VAL A 24 -6.07 13.72 2.90
C VAL A 24 -4.60 14.15 2.76
N GLY A 25 -4.25 14.90 1.71
CA GLY A 25 -2.95 15.56 1.56
C GLY A 25 -2.02 14.96 0.51
N SER A 26 -2.38 13.88 -0.17
CA SER A 26 -1.58 13.38 -1.29
C SER A 26 -1.49 14.42 -2.41
N THR A 27 -0.30 14.61 -2.94
CA THR A 27 -0.14 15.36 -4.20
C THR A 27 -0.86 14.63 -5.33
N GLU A 28 -1.23 15.35 -6.40
CA GLU A 28 -1.86 14.73 -7.58
C GLU A 28 -1.06 13.52 -8.13
N PRO A 29 0.27 13.59 -8.32
CA PRO A 29 1.05 12.43 -8.79
C PRO A 29 0.98 11.23 -7.85
N ASN A 30 1.08 11.49 -6.54
CA ASN A 30 1.02 10.47 -5.50
C ASN A 30 -0.39 9.88 -5.36
N ALA A 31 -1.44 10.63 -5.66
CA ALA A 31 -2.83 10.16 -5.65
C ALA A 31 -3.19 9.35 -6.90
N VAL A 32 -2.66 9.72 -8.07
CA VAL A 32 -2.96 9.05 -9.35
C VAL A 32 -2.47 7.60 -9.37
N PHE A 33 -1.24 7.35 -8.90
CA PHE A 33 -0.64 6.02 -8.92
C PHE A 33 -1.47 4.94 -8.19
N PRO A 34 -1.79 5.09 -6.89
CA PRO A 34 -2.62 4.12 -6.18
C PRO A 34 -4.07 4.12 -6.68
N ALA A 35 -4.63 5.26 -7.09
CA ALA A 35 -6.00 5.29 -7.62
C ALA A 35 -6.18 4.44 -8.90
N LEU A 36 -5.24 4.55 -9.86
CA LEU A 36 -5.18 3.69 -11.04
C LEU A 36 -4.72 2.27 -10.69
N GLY A 37 -3.93 2.15 -9.62
CA GLY A 37 -3.50 0.88 -9.05
C GLY A 37 -4.66 0.03 -8.51
N THR A 38 -5.67 0.67 -7.94
CA THR A 38 -6.74 -0.02 -7.23
C THR A 38 -8.03 -0.13 -8.06
N ALA A 39 -8.49 0.94 -8.72
CA ALA A 39 -9.70 0.90 -9.55
C ALA A 39 -9.38 0.49 -10.99
N ARG A 40 -9.43 -0.82 -11.26
CA ARG A 40 -8.98 -1.45 -12.52
C ARG A 40 -10.06 -2.23 -13.28
N PHE A 41 -11.33 -2.13 -12.87
CA PHE A 41 -12.41 -2.93 -13.45
C PHE A 41 -13.33 -2.09 -14.31
N SER A 42 -13.68 -2.61 -15.49
CA SER A 42 -14.56 -1.90 -16.41
C SER A 42 -15.98 -1.78 -15.87
N GLY A 43 -16.69 -0.72 -16.25
CA GLY A 43 -18.12 -0.48 -15.95
C GLY A 43 -19.06 -1.70 -16.04
N SER A 44 -18.79 -2.61 -16.97
CA SER A 44 -19.58 -3.82 -17.23
C SER A 44 -19.21 -5.01 -16.33
N ASP A 45 -18.04 -4.99 -15.70
CA ASP A 45 -17.53 -6.09 -14.89
C ASP A 45 -17.97 -5.98 -13.43
N ALA A 46 -19.29 -5.97 -13.17
CA ALA A 46 -19.94 -5.67 -11.88
C ALA A 46 -19.32 -6.41 -10.68
N HIS A 47 -18.88 -7.63 -10.94
CA HIS A 47 -18.30 -8.58 -9.99
C HIS A 47 -16.78 -8.64 -10.05
N GLN A 48 -16.16 -7.85 -10.93
CA GLN A 48 -14.73 -7.72 -11.11
C GLN A 48 -14.04 -9.04 -11.55
N ALA A 49 -14.75 -9.86 -12.32
CA ALA A 49 -14.46 -11.23 -12.71
C ALA A 49 -13.71 -11.37 -14.04
N GLU A 50 -13.75 -10.36 -14.92
CA GLU A 50 -13.36 -10.48 -16.34
C GLU A 50 -11.87 -10.16 -16.58
N GLY A 51 -11.09 -10.00 -15.51
CA GLY A 51 -9.67 -9.69 -15.53
C GLY A 51 -9.38 -8.20 -15.28
N ARG A 52 -8.17 -7.90 -14.79
CA ARG A 52 -7.76 -6.51 -14.56
C ARG A 52 -7.39 -5.84 -15.88
N TYR A 53 -7.95 -4.67 -16.12
CA TYR A 53 -7.43 -3.80 -17.17
C TYR A 53 -6.23 -3.05 -16.60
N PHE A 54 -5.03 -3.60 -16.80
CA PHE A 54 -3.79 -2.85 -16.61
C PHE A 54 -3.64 -1.88 -17.79
N ASP A 55 -4.17 -0.67 -17.66
CA ASP A 55 -3.91 0.40 -18.63
C ASP A 55 -2.57 1.12 -18.34
N TYR A 56 -1.51 0.35 -18.11
CA TYR A 56 -0.13 0.83 -18.19
C TYR A 56 0.54 0.47 -19.53
N GLY A 57 -0.05 -0.46 -20.29
CA GLY A 57 0.46 -0.95 -21.58
C GLY A 57 0.57 0.09 -22.69
N VAL A 58 0.11 1.33 -22.48
CA VAL A 58 0.26 2.47 -23.40
C VAL A 58 0.85 3.69 -22.71
N VAL A 59 1.52 3.54 -21.55
CA VAL A 59 2.25 4.65 -20.94
C VAL A 59 3.77 4.41 -21.00
N PRO A 60 4.39 4.48 -22.20
CA PRO A 60 5.83 4.72 -22.28
C PRO A 60 6.24 5.88 -21.36
N ALA A 61 7.47 5.92 -20.88
CA ALA A 61 8.02 7.12 -20.22
C ALA A 61 7.84 8.41 -21.07
N ALA A 62 7.70 8.27 -22.40
CA ALA A 62 7.35 9.35 -23.33
C ALA A 62 5.86 9.78 -23.28
N PHE A 63 4.95 8.95 -22.79
CA PHE A 63 3.53 9.24 -22.56
C PHE A 63 3.32 10.00 -21.26
N PHE A 64 4.08 9.78 -20.19
CA PHE A 64 4.07 10.70 -19.04
C PHE A 64 4.46 12.13 -19.47
N ASN A 65 5.49 12.26 -20.32
CA ASN A 65 5.89 13.55 -20.90
C ASN A 65 4.85 14.15 -21.89
N LYS A 66 4.03 13.34 -22.57
CA LYS A 66 2.94 13.80 -23.47
C LYS A 66 1.60 14.03 -22.77
N PHE A 67 1.34 13.30 -21.68
CA PHE A 67 0.18 13.42 -20.81
C PHE A 67 0.22 14.79 -20.10
N LEU A 68 1.39 15.16 -19.58
CA LEU A 68 1.67 16.50 -19.05
C LEU A 68 1.59 17.61 -20.10
N ALA A 69 1.86 17.32 -21.37
CA ALA A 69 1.94 18.33 -22.42
C ALA A 69 0.61 18.59 -23.18
N LYS A 70 -0.49 17.82 -22.97
CA LYS A 70 -1.69 17.98 -23.82
C LYS A 70 -3.08 17.67 -23.25
N VAL A 71 -3.27 17.12 -22.04
CA VAL A 71 -4.61 16.73 -21.56
C VAL A 71 -4.64 16.94 -20.04
N LEU A 72 -5.41 17.89 -19.49
CA LEU A 72 -6.86 17.76 -19.37
C LEU A 72 -7.59 19.10 -19.60
N PRO A 73 -8.06 19.41 -20.82
CA PRO A 73 -9.36 20.06 -20.94
C PRO A 73 -10.42 19.00 -20.61
N SER A 74 -10.71 18.84 -19.32
CA SER A 74 -11.94 18.38 -18.64
C SER A 74 -12.89 17.31 -19.25
N GLN A 75 -12.61 16.60 -20.34
CA GLN A 75 -13.55 15.61 -20.88
C GLN A 75 -12.85 14.34 -21.36
N THR A 76 -13.30 13.22 -20.77
CA THR A 76 -13.12 11.83 -21.21
C THR A 76 -11.75 11.17 -21.02
N TYR A 77 -11.12 11.32 -19.85
CA TYR A 77 -10.23 10.26 -19.39
C TYR A 77 -11.07 9.04 -18.98
N GLN A 78 -10.77 7.88 -19.57
CA GLN A 78 -11.41 6.60 -19.24
C GLN A 78 -11.19 6.17 -17.78
N GLY A 79 -10.38 6.88 -16.99
CA GLY A 79 -10.29 6.69 -15.53
C GLY A 79 -11.65 6.83 -14.81
N SER A 80 -12.61 7.55 -15.39
CA SER A 80 -14.00 7.57 -14.91
C SER A 80 -14.80 6.28 -15.19
N ARG A 81 -14.30 5.39 -16.05
CA ARG A 81 -14.95 4.11 -16.41
C ARG A 81 -14.39 2.92 -15.65
N LEU A 82 -13.17 3.05 -15.11
CA LEU A 82 -12.59 2.04 -14.23
C LEU A 82 -13.03 2.29 -12.79
N TYR A 83 -13.49 1.24 -12.13
CA TYR A 83 -13.94 1.31 -10.75
C TYR A 83 -13.35 0.21 -9.88
N LEU A 84 -13.62 0.36 -8.59
CA LEU A 84 -13.47 -0.62 -7.53
C LEU A 84 -14.83 -0.76 -6.84
N ASN A 85 -15.37 -1.98 -6.77
CA ASN A 85 -16.57 -2.32 -6.03
C ASN A 85 -16.19 -2.68 -4.60
N LEU A 86 -16.42 -1.75 -3.68
CA LEU A 86 -16.08 -1.90 -2.27
C LEU A 86 -16.89 -3.03 -1.60
N MET A 87 -18.05 -3.39 -2.13
CA MET A 87 -18.89 -4.45 -1.56
C MET A 87 -18.37 -5.84 -1.92
N THR A 88 -17.52 -5.95 -2.94
CA THR A 88 -16.73 -7.17 -3.22
C THR A 88 -15.42 -7.24 -2.41
N MET A 89 -15.18 -6.27 -1.53
CA MET A 89 -14.00 -6.16 -0.67
C MET A 89 -14.37 -6.25 0.81
N ASN A 90 -15.01 -7.33 1.25
CA ASN A 90 -15.18 -7.52 2.69
C ASN A 90 -13.82 -7.85 3.34
N ALA A 91 -13.47 -7.16 4.41
CA ALA A 91 -12.21 -7.35 5.13
C ALA A 91 -12.08 -8.74 5.79
N GLY A 92 -13.21 -9.41 6.07
CA GLY A 92 -13.27 -10.76 6.64
C GLY A 92 -13.14 -11.90 5.62
N ASP A 93 -13.08 -11.56 4.35
CA ASP A 93 -13.49 -12.43 3.26
C ASP A 93 -12.28 -12.72 2.37
N LYS A 94 -11.23 -13.37 2.91
CA LYS A 94 -10.14 -13.87 2.06
C LYS A 94 -10.78 -14.82 1.05
N CYS A 95 -10.51 -14.63 -0.24
CA CYS A 95 -10.90 -15.66 -1.19
C CYS A 95 -10.23 -16.98 -0.77
N VAL A 96 -11.04 -17.98 -0.44
CA VAL A 96 -10.54 -19.27 0.04
C VAL A 96 -10.24 -20.15 -1.17
N ASP A 97 -9.18 -19.84 -1.92
CA ASP A 97 -8.48 -20.86 -2.73
C ASP A 97 -7.18 -20.31 -3.32
N ALA A 98 -6.05 -20.97 -3.06
CA ALA A 98 -4.80 -20.75 -3.77
C ALA A 98 -4.74 -21.55 -5.11
N ALA A 99 -5.74 -22.39 -5.38
CA ALA A 99 -5.82 -23.27 -6.55
C ALA A 99 -6.84 -22.81 -7.63
N GLY A 100 -7.28 -21.55 -7.58
CA GLY A 100 -8.03 -20.92 -8.68
C GLY A 100 -9.55 -20.96 -8.61
N ASN A 101 -10.15 -21.37 -7.48
CA ASN A 101 -11.60 -21.26 -7.22
C ASN A 101 -11.87 -20.31 -6.06
N ALA A 102 -11.52 -19.04 -6.25
CA ALA A 102 -11.70 -18.00 -5.24
C ALA A 102 -13.20 -17.83 -4.88
N GLU A 103 -13.61 -18.32 -3.71
CA GLU A 103 -14.95 -18.10 -3.13
C GLU A 103 -14.84 -17.44 -1.76
N LEU A 104 -15.87 -16.68 -1.39
CA LEU A 104 -16.03 -16.13 -0.05
C LEU A 104 -16.39 -17.26 0.93
N PRO A 105 -16.16 -17.09 2.25
CA PRO A 105 -16.75 -17.96 3.27
C PRO A 105 -18.28 -18.09 3.18
N SER A 106 -18.92 -17.16 2.49
CA SER A 106 -20.35 -17.14 2.17
C SER A 106 -20.72 -17.81 0.82
N GLU A 107 -19.77 -18.51 0.18
CA GLU A 107 -19.90 -19.22 -1.10
C GLU A 107 -20.21 -18.32 -2.31
N PHE A 108 -20.19 -17.00 -2.11
CA PHE A 108 -20.21 -16.06 -3.23
C PHE A 108 -18.88 -16.13 -3.98
N PRO A 109 -18.89 -16.09 -5.32
CA PRO A 109 -17.67 -15.95 -6.09
C PRO A 109 -16.86 -14.75 -5.60
N CYS A 110 -15.62 -15.00 -5.19
CA CYS A 110 -14.75 -13.99 -4.63
C CYS A 110 -13.78 -13.54 -5.70
N ASN A 111 -13.75 -12.24 -5.92
CA ASN A 111 -12.67 -11.69 -6.71
C ASN A 111 -11.47 -11.41 -5.81
N ALA A 112 -10.41 -12.21 -5.97
CA ALA A 112 -9.16 -11.99 -5.26
C ALA A 112 -8.42 -10.75 -5.78
N ASN A 113 -8.68 -10.30 -7.01
CA ASN A 113 -7.95 -9.20 -7.65
C ASN A 113 -7.92 -7.85 -6.90
N PRO A 114 -8.96 -7.39 -6.17
CA PRO A 114 -8.84 -6.23 -5.28
C PRO A 114 -8.06 -6.50 -3.99
N GLN A 115 -7.98 -7.75 -3.52
CA GLN A 115 -7.13 -8.18 -2.39
C GLN A 115 -5.66 -8.37 -2.81
N HIS A 116 -5.40 -8.50 -4.10
CA HIS A 116 -4.05 -8.68 -4.62
C HIS A 116 -3.17 -7.43 -4.51
N VAL A 117 -3.74 -6.24 -4.31
CA VAL A 117 -2.96 -5.03 -3.97
C VAL A 117 -2.69 -4.96 -2.45
N GLN A 118 -2.73 -6.09 -1.75
CA GLN A 118 -2.33 -6.15 -0.35
C GLN A 118 -0.81 -6.08 -0.23
N HIS A 119 -0.36 -5.48 0.87
CA HIS A 119 1.07 -5.32 1.15
C HIS A 119 1.71 -6.69 1.40
N GLY A 120 2.97 -6.91 0.97
CA GLY A 120 3.67 -8.21 1.11
C GLY A 120 3.62 -8.80 2.52
N TYR A 121 3.47 -7.95 3.53
CA TYR A 121 3.05 -8.30 4.88
C TYR A 121 2.27 -7.15 5.53
N SER A 122 1.43 -7.45 6.53
CA SER A 122 0.64 -6.43 7.24
C SER A 122 0.40 -6.75 8.72
N THR A 123 -0.02 -5.75 9.49
CA THR A 123 -0.53 -5.98 10.85
C THR A 123 -1.97 -6.48 10.77
N THR A 124 -2.39 -7.21 11.80
CA THR A 124 -3.77 -7.71 11.90
C THR A 124 -4.67 -6.79 12.71
N VAL A 125 -4.24 -5.57 13.08
CA VAL A 125 -4.95 -4.69 14.02
C VAL A 125 -6.41 -4.47 13.60
N ARG A 126 -6.64 -4.11 12.34
CA ARG A 126 -7.96 -3.79 11.79
C ARG A 126 -8.61 -4.96 11.03
N ASP A 127 -7.96 -6.11 11.02
CA ASP A 127 -8.41 -7.24 10.25
C ASP A 127 -9.43 -8.08 11.02
N THR A 128 -10.66 -8.09 10.50
CA THR A 128 -11.79 -8.78 11.12
C THR A 128 -11.72 -10.30 11.00
N ARG A 129 -10.89 -10.86 10.09
CA ARG A 129 -10.64 -12.32 9.99
C ARG A 129 -10.13 -12.88 11.31
N TYR A 130 -9.34 -12.08 12.03
CA TYR A 130 -8.77 -12.44 13.31
C TYR A 130 -9.69 -12.13 14.49
N ASP A 131 -10.91 -11.58 14.28
CA ASP A 131 -11.82 -11.28 15.40
C ASP A 131 -12.32 -12.53 16.11
N ARG A 132 -12.33 -13.70 15.44
CA ARG A 132 -12.68 -14.96 16.11
C ARG A 132 -11.59 -15.42 17.07
N ASP A 133 -10.33 -15.35 16.65
CA ASP A 133 -9.19 -15.95 17.34
C ASP A 133 -8.48 -14.92 18.27
N ASP A 134 -8.58 -13.63 17.94
CA ASP A 134 -8.08 -12.49 18.70
C ASP A 134 -9.08 -11.32 18.68
N PRO A 135 -10.17 -11.38 19.47
CA PRO A 135 -11.37 -10.56 19.28
C PRO A 135 -11.20 -9.06 19.54
N THR A 136 -10.10 -8.63 20.14
CA THR A 136 -9.91 -7.22 20.51
C THR A 136 -8.83 -6.59 19.65
N ARG A 137 -9.19 -5.57 18.87
CA ARG A 137 -8.23 -4.71 18.15
C ARG A 137 -7.15 -4.17 19.08
N GLU A 138 -7.52 -3.89 20.34
CA GLU A 138 -6.60 -3.48 21.41
C GLU A 138 -5.46 -4.48 21.63
N LYS A 139 -5.76 -5.77 21.79
CA LYS A 139 -4.74 -6.80 21.96
C LYS A 139 -3.83 -6.89 20.73
N ARG A 140 -4.39 -6.76 19.52
CA ARG A 140 -3.60 -6.74 18.28
C ARG A 140 -2.72 -5.48 18.18
N PHE A 141 -3.20 -4.33 18.62
CA PHE A 141 -2.39 -3.11 18.75
C PHE A 141 -1.25 -3.30 19.74
N GLN A 142 -1.50 -3.88 20.90
CA GLN A 142 -0.44 -4.20 21.88
C GLN A 142 0.52 -5.28 21.41
N LYS A 143 0.11 -6.16 20.48
CA LYS A 143 1.02 -7.10 19.82
C LYS A 143 1.93 -6.41 18.82
N TRP A 144 1.35 -5.59 17.93
CA TRP A 144 2.04 -5.07 16.76
C TRP A 144 2.74 -3.73 16.99
N ILE A 145 2.17 -2.85 17.79
CA ILE A 145 2.63 -1.46 17.94
C ILE A 145 3.17 -1.24 19.36
N GLY A 146 2.42 -1.69 20.37
CA GLY A 146 2.72 -1.50 21.80
C GLY A 146 4.18 -1.78 22.23
N PRO A 147 4.85 -2.85 21.79
CA PRO A 147 6.20 -3.19 22.23
C PRO A 147 7.28 -2.25 21.69
N TYR A 148 6.95 -1.47 20.65
CA TYR A 148 7.86 -0.55 19.96
C TYR A 148 7.65 0.91 20.37
N LEU A 149 6.75 1.14 21.32
CA LEU A 149 6.51 2.45 21.92
C LEU A 149 7.38 2.63 23.17
N GLU A 150 8.04 3.77 23.29
CA GLU A 150 8.89 4.10 24.44
C GLU A 150 8.44 5.40 25.13
N LEU A 151 8.68 5.49 26.44
CA LEU A 151 8.56 6.77 27.16
C LEU A 151 9.80 7.61 26.86
N ASN A 152 9.63 8.66 26.05
CA ASN A 152 10.71 9.56 25.69
C ASN A 152 10.30 11.03 25.91
N PRO A 153 10.64 11.60 27.08
CA PRO A 153 10.21 12.94 27.46
C PRO A 153 10.94 14.06 26.68
N ASN A 154 12.01 13.74 25.94
CA ASN A 154 12.71 14.71 25.09
C ASN A 154 12.04 14.84 23.72
N VAL A 155 11.47 13.73 23.24
CA VAL A 155 10.84 13.65 21.92
C VAL A 155 9.38 14.09 21.98
N SER A 156 8.64 13.69 23.02
CA SER A 156 7.21 14.01 23.17
C SER A 156 6.97 15.37 23.83
N HIS A 157 5.95 16.09 23.35
CA HIS A 157 5.41 17.26 24.06
C HIS A 157 4.72 16.91 25.39
N ASN A 158 4.42 15.62 25.60
CA ASN A 158 3.86 15.08 26.83
C ASN A 158 4.80 14.01 27.41
N ALA A 159 5.52 14.36 28.48
CA ALA A 159 6.51 13.48 29.13
C ALA A 159 5.95 12.15 29.67
N SER A 160 4.63 12.01 29.77
CA SER A 160 3.97 10.78 30.25
C SER A 160 3.47 9.88 29.11
N GLU A 161 3.55 10.33 27.87
CA GLU A 161 3.05 9.62 26.70
C GLU A 161 4.15 8.79 26.05
N ARG A 162 3.82 7.55 25.69
CA ARG A 162 4.73 6.72 24.89
C ARG A 162 4.68 7.17 23.43
N VAL A 163 5.82 7.08 22.76
CA VAL A 163 5.96 7.48 21.36
C VAL A 163 6.61 6.37 20.55
N MET A 164 6.27 6.31 19.27
CA MET A 164 6.98 5.54 18.25
C MET A 164 8.06 6.45 17.65
N THR A 165 9.33 6.15 17.92
CA THR A 165 10.48 6.76 17.21
C THR A 165 10.71 6.04 15.87
N PHE A 166 11.61 6.57 15.03
CA PHE A 166 11.94 5.91 13.76
C PHE A 166 12.56 4.52 13.98
N GLU A 167 13.36 4.35 15.03
CA GLU A 167 13.93 3.06 15.42
C GLU A 167 12.84 2.07 15.86
N GLY A 168 11.87 2.53 16.65
CA GLY A 168 10.69 1.75 17.02
C GLY A 168 9.89 1.33 15.79
N PHE A 169 9.66 2.27 14.87
CA PHE A 169 8.97 2.05 13.60
C PHE A 169 9.67 0.99 12.72
N ALA A 170 10.99 1.11 12.52
CA ALA A 170 11.75 0.13 11.76
C ALA A 170 11.76 -1.25 12.43
N SER A 171 11.81 -1.29 13.78
CA SER A 171 11.72 -2.53 14.55
C SER A 171 10.36 -3.20 14.43
N MET A 172 9.28 -2.41 14.40
CA MET A 172 7.94 -2.90 14.12
C MET A 172 7.86 -3.50 12.72
N LEU A 173 8.36 -2.81 11.69
CA LEU A 173 8.38 -3.33 10.32
C LEU A 173 9.18 -4.62 10.20
N LYS A 174 10.29 -4.74 10.92
CA LYS A 174 11.08 -5.98 11.01
C LYS A 174 10.26 -7.15 11.54
N HIS A 175 9.52 -6.93 12.63
CA HIS A 175 8.67 -7.96 13.22
C HIS A 175 7.51 -8.34 12.32
N MET A 176 6.88 -7.36 11.68
CA MET A 176 5.82 -7.61 10.71
C MET A 176 6.32 -8.39 9.49
N ALA A 177 7.55 -8.14 9.02
CA ALA A 177 8.13 -8.88 7.90
C ALA A 177 8.33 -10.37 8.20
N THR A 178 8.38 -10.78 9.48
CA THR A 178 8.60 -12.18 9.87
C THR A 178 7.35 -12.87 10.41
N GLU A 179 6.45 -12.12 11.07
CA GLU A 179 5.29 -12.70 11.77
C GLU A 179 3.95 -12.14 11.30
N GLY A 180 3.97 -11.12 10.42
CA GLY A 180 2.77 -10.47 9.91
C GLY A 180 1.93 -11.38 9.03
N ASP A 181 0.77 -10.88 8.60
CA ASP A 181 -0.04 -11.61 7.63
C ASP A 181 0.65 -11.59 6.25
N GLN A 182 1.12 -12.76 5.81
CA GLN A 182 1.82 -13.00 4.54
C GLN A 182 0.86 -13.57 3.49
N SER A 183 -0.36 -13.02 3.40
CA SER A 183 -1.39 -13.50 2.47
C SER A 183 -1.49 -12.73 1.15
N SER A 184 -0.54 -11.83 0.89
CA SER A 184 -0.49 -10.99 -0.32
C SER A 184 0.12 -11.73 -1.51
N GLU A 185 -0.19 -11.29 -2.73
CA GLU A 185 0.50 -11.75 -3.95
C GLU A 185 2.01 -11.48 -3.91
N TRP A 186 2.42 -10.48 -3.13
CA TRP A 186 3.80 -10.08 -2.90
C TRP A 186 4.44 -10.80 -1.70
N SER A 187 3.81 -11.82 -1.13
CA SER A 187 4.35 -12.55 0.02
C SER A 187 5.28 -13.68 -0.40
N LEU A 188 6.43 -13.77 0.27
CA LEU A 188 7.36 -14.91 0.19
C LEU A 188 6.98 -16.00 1.20
N ASP A 189 7.42 -17.23 0.96
CA ASP A 189 7.06 -18.36 1.83
C ASP A 189 7.95 -18.44 3.08
N GLY A 190 7.30 -18.60 4.22
CA GLY A 190 7.90 -18.91 5.51
C GLY A 190 8.87 -17.84 6.06
N PRO A 191 9.58 -18.17 7.15
CA PRO A 191 10.54 -17.26 7.78
C PRO A 191 11.84 -17.09 6.97
N TYR A 192 12.03 -17.89 5.93
CA TYR A 192 13.24 -17.90 5.09
C TYR A 192 13.08 -17.09 3.79
N LEU A 193 11.89 -16.53 3.56
CA LEU A 193 11.60 -15.67 2.41
C LEU A 193 11.92 -16.37 1.08
N GLU A 194 11.46 -17.62 0.95
CA GLU A 194 11.70 -18.41 -0.26
C GLU A 194 10.71 -18.01 -1.37
N HIS A 195 11.20 -17.82 -2.59
CA HIS A 195 10.36 -17.57 -3.76
C HIS A 195 9.59 -18.82 -4.15
N LYS A 196 10.25 -19.97 -4.16
CA LYS A 196 9.63 -21.23 -4.58
C LYS A 196 8.53 -21.62 -3.59
N GLY A 197 7.33 -21.88 -4.10
CA GLY A 197 6.14 -22.20 -3.31
C GLY A 197 5.40 -20.98 -2.76
N SER A 198 5.92 -19.76 -2.99
CA SER A 198 5.32 -18.53 -2.48
C SER A 198 4.18 -17.99 -3.36
N TYR A 199 3.47 -16.99 -2.83
CA TYR A 199 2.50 -16.24 -3.63
C TYR A 199 3.17 -15.43 -4.74
N ILE A 200 4.39 -14.91 -4.52
CA ILE A 200 5.14 -14.23 -5.60
C ILE A 200 5.39 -15.19 -6.75
N GLU A 201 5.85 -16.42 -6.52
CA GLU A 201 6.09 -17.37 -7.63
C GLU A 201 4.78 -17.71 -8.35
N HIS A 202 3.70 -17.86 -7.61
CA HIS A 202 2.40 -18.19 -8.18
C HIS A 202 1.87 -17.06 -9.10
N TYR A 203 1.93 -15.81 -8.65
CA TYR A 203 1.35 -14.66 -9.37
C TYR A 203 2.34 -13.97 -10.32
N HIS A 204 3.64 -14.07 -10.03
CA HIS A 204 4.73 -13.41 -10.73
C HIS A 204 5.87 -14.38 -11.07
N PRO A 205 5.60 -15.48 -11.80
CA PRO A 205 6.59 -16.53 -12.06
C PRO A 205 7.81 -16.05 -12.86
N SER A 206 7.74 -14.88 -13.50
CA SER A 206 8.88 -14.30 -14.23
C SER A 206 9.88 -13.56 -13.33
N VAL A 207 9.53 -13.34 -12.06
CA VAL A 207 10.37 -12.62 -11.09
C VAL A 207 11.39 -13.60 -10.48
N PRO A 208 12.71 -13.32 -10.57
CA PRO A 208 13.71 -14.16 -9.92
C PRO A 208 13.75 -13.91 -8.41
N GLN A 209 14.26 -14.89 -7.63
CA GLN A 209 14.42 -14.80 -6.16
C GLN A 209 14.99 -13.45 -5.67
N SER A 210 16.06 -12.97 -6.30
CA SER A 210 16.72 -11.72 -5.90
C SER A 210 15.82 -10.49 -6.00
N ASP A 211 14.90 -10.47 -6.98
CA ASP A 211 13.98 -9.36 -7.17
C ASP A 211 12.71 -9.57 -6.33
N ALA A 212 12.29 -10.82 -6.12
CA ALA A 212 11.18 -11.20 -5.26
C ALA A 212 11.41 -10.78 -3.81
N GLU A 213 12.64 -10.93 -3.30
CA GLU A 213 13.05 -10.43 -1.98
C GLU A 213 12.88 -8.91 -1.84
N ALA A 214 13.19 -8.13 -2.87
CA ALA A 214 12.96 -6.69 -2.86
C ALA A 214 11.46 -6.35 -2.96
N LEU A 215 10.75 -7.04 -3.85
CA LEU A 215 9.30 -6.91 -4.05
C LEU A 215 8.47 -7.50 -2.91
N TYR A 216 9.08 -8.14 -1.91
CA TYR A 216 8.38 -8.48 -0.67
C TYR A 216 8.13 -7.24 0.20
N HIS A 217 9.03 -6.25 0.15
CA HIS A 217 8.98 -5.06 1.02
C HIS A 217 8.27 -3.86 0.43
N TRP A 218 8.27 -3.70 -0.90
CA TRP A 218 7.87 -2.45 -1.58
C TRP A 218 6.57 -1.84 -1.06
N ALA A 219 5.48 -2.64 -1.02
CA ALA A 219 4.16 -2.18 -0.66
C ALA A 219 4.01 -1.86 0.82
N ALA A 220 4.58 -2.72 1.68
CA ALA A 220 4.53 -2.50 3.12
C ALA A 220 5.31 -1.25 3.50
N TYR A 221 6.51 -1.09 2.93
CA TYR A 221 7.31 0.11 3.12
C TYR A 221 6.59 1.35 2.60
N LEU A 222 6.01 1.32 1.39
CA LEU A 222 5.31 2.47 0.84
C LEU A 222 4.16 2.92 1.75
N ALA A 223 3.31 1.98 2.18
CA ALA A 223 2.15 2.30 3.02
C ALA A 223 2.55 2.83 4.40
N TRP A 224 3.53 2.18 5.05
CA TRP A 224 3.96 2.55 6.39
C TRP A 224 4.82 3.81 6.42
N SER A 225 5.70 4.01 5.44
CA SER A 225 6.43 5.27 5.27
C SER A 225 5.48 6.41 4.91
N GLY A 226 4.43 6.16 4.11
CA GLY A 226 3.36 7.12 3.87
C GLY A 226 2.62 7.53 5.15
N LEU A 227 2.31 6.57 6.02
CA LEU A 227 1.71 6.85 7.33
C LEU A 227 2.66 7.63 8.24
N TRP A 228 3.95 7.24 8.28
CA TRP A 228 4.99 7.92 9.03
C TRP A 228 5.12 9.39 8.62
N ASP A 229 5.16 9.67 7.31
CA ASP A 229 5.31 11.03 6.79
C ASP A 229 4.04 11.87 6.94
N ALA A 230 2.86 11.27 6.77
CA ALA A 230 1.60 11.98 6.87
C ALA A 230 1.23 12.37 8.30
N PHE A 231 1.60 11.53 9.28
CA PHE A 231 1.15 11.67 10.67
C PHE A 231 2.29 11.87 11.68
N GLY A 232 3.54 11.79 11.26
CA GLY A 232 4.70 12.11 12.07
C GLY A 232 4.67 13.56 12.58
N ILE A 233 5.10 13.74 13.82
CA ILE A 233 5.21 15.03 14.49
C ILE A 233 6.69 15.29 14.75
N ALA A 234 7.15 16.53 14.49
CA ALA A 234 8.51 16.93 14.81
C ALA A 234 8.82 16.74 16.30
N ASN A 235 10.05 16.39 16.63
CA ASN A 235 10.47 16.18 18.01
C ASN A 235 10.37 17.47 18.83
N ALA A 236 9.89 17.35 20.07
CA ALA A 236 9.65 18.50 20.96
C ALA A 236 10.94 19.24 21.36
N ASP A 237 12.08 18.55 21.40
CA ASP A 237 13.40 19.11 21.65
C ASP A 237 14.01 19.85 20.45
N GLY A 238 13.33 19.86 19.29
CA GLY A 238 13.79 20.48 18.06
C GLY A 238 14.90 19.69 17.34
N SER A 239 15.19 18.47 17.78
CA SER A 239 16.07 17.56 17.04
C SER A 239 15.49 17.22 15.66
N GLU A 240 16.37 16.93 14.70
CA GLU A 240 15.96 16.39 13.41
C GLU A 240 15.29 15.03 13.63
N GLY A 241 14.08 14.86 13.09
CA GLY A 241 13.33 13.63 13.20
C GLY A 241 11.85 13.86 13.46
N MET A 242 11.11 12.74 13.45
CA MET A 242 9.70 12.70 13.74
C MET A 242 9.39 11.56 14.71
N HIS A 243 8.24 11.65 15.35
CA HIS A 243 7.66 10.57 16.13
C HIS A 243 6.15 10.53 15.93
N MET A 244 5.52 9.44 16.33
CA MET A 244 4.07 9.36 16.48
C MET A 244 3.73 9.07 17.93
N THR A 245 2.74 9.76 18.49
CA THR A 245 2.29 9.49 19.85
C THR A 245 1.46 8.21 19.91
N GLU A 246 1.43 7.54 21.06
CA GLU A 246 0.53 6.41 21.25
C GLU A 246 -0.95 6.83 21.07
N GLY A 247 -1.34 8.01 21.54
CA GLY A 247 -2.70 8.53 21.36
C GLY A 247 -3.10 8.65 19.90
N ASP A 248 -2.22 9.21 19.06
CA ASP A 248 -2.48 9.37 17.62
C ASP A 248 -2.54 8.01 16.92
N LEU A 249 -1.60 7.11 17.25
CA LEU A 249 -1.58 5.75 16.71
C LEU A 249 -2.84 4.96 17.08
N ARG A 250 -3.35 5.11 18.31
CA ARG A 250 -4.61 4.50 18.74
C ARG A 250 -5.80 5.05 17.96
N THR A 251 -5.88 6.37 17.83
CA THR A 251 -6.94 7.05 17.08
C THR A 251 -6.98 6.54 15.63
N LEU A 252 -5.82 6.48 14.97
CA LEU A 252 -5.69 5.98 13.60
C LEU A 252 -6.04 4.49 13.48
N MET A 253 -5.47 3.64 14.34
CA MET A 253 -5.48 2.18 14.16
C MET A 253 -6.71 1.50 14.77
N LEU A 254 -7.23 2.02 15.88
CA LEU A 254 -8.36 1.42 16.59
C LEU A 254 -9.68 2.09 16.20
N GLU A 255 -9.68 3.41 16.13
CA GLU A 255 -10.89 4.24 15.97
C GLU A 255 -11.15 4.60 14.51
N SER A 256 -10.13 4.48 13.65
CA SER A 256 -10.21 4.87 12.24
C SER A 256 -10.52 6.36 12.06
N ASP A 257 -10.00 7.19 12.96
CA ASP A 257 -10.17 8.65 12.94
C ASP A 257 -8.81 9.35 12.77
N LEU A 258 -8.84 10.63 12.41
CA LEU A 258 -7.64 11.45 12.30
C LEU A 258 -7.19 11.93 13.70
N PRO A 259 -5.87 12.06 13.93
CA PRO A 259 -5.35 12.62 15.18
C PRO A 259 -5.93 14.00 15.48
N LYS A 260 -6.14 14.30 16.76
CA LYS A 260 -6.74 15.58 17.18
C LYS A 260 -5.81 16.75 16.83
N GLY A 261 -6.33 17.71 16.07
CA GLY A 261 -5.55 18.88 15.65
C GLY A 261 -4.59 18.59 14.50
N TRP A 262 -4.70 17.41 13.87
CA TRP A 262 -4.01 17.15 12.61
C TRP A 262 -4.51 18.11 11.54
N GLU A 263 -3.56 18.65 10.79
CA GLU A 263 -3.80 19.49 9.62
C GLU A 263 -3.21 18.80 8.40
N VAL A 264 -3.86 18.99 7.25
CA VAL A 264 -3.40 18.43 5.97
C VAL A 264 -2.01 18.98 5.65
N ARG A 265 -1.06 18.08 5.41
CA ARG A 265 0.29 18.39 4.93
C ARG A 265 0.51 17.74 3.57
N PRO A 266 1.31 18.34 2.67
CA PRO A 266 1.65 17.69 1.40
C PRO A 266 2.38 16.37 1.66
N LEU A 267 1.76 15.25 1.31
CA LEU A 267 2.38 13.93 1.31
C LEU A 267 2.97 13.66 -0.07
N THR A 268 4.30 13.72 -0.17
CA THR A 268 5.04 13.58 -1.42
C THR A 268 5.68 12.21 -1.56
N MET A 269 5.78 11.69 -2.78
CA MET A 269 6.55 10.50 -3.09
C MET A 269 8.05 10.74 -2.82
N GLU A 270 8.50 11.99 -2.90
CA GLU A 270 9.83 12.39 -2.43
C GLU A 270 10.07 12.01 -0.97
N SER A 271 9.23 12.52 -0.06
CA SER A 271 9.41 12.27 1.37
C SER A 271 9.29 10.78 1.66
N VAL A 272 8.26 10.13 1.10
CA VAL A 272 7.98 8.72 1.34
C VAL A 272 9.15 7.88 0.87
N GLY A 273 9.70 8.17 -0.31
CA GLY A 273 10.86 7.46 -0.83
C GLY A 273 12.13 7.68 -0.02
N PHE A 274 12.36 8.88 0.53
CA PHE A 274 13.48 9.10 1.46
C PHE A 274 13.31 8.30 2.74
N THR A 275 12.11 8.31 3.34
CA THR A 275 11.79 7.48 4.51
C THR A 275 12.02 5.99 4.21
N MET A 276 11.63 5.50 3.02
CA MET A 276 11.90 4.11 2.60
C MET A 276 13.39 3.82 2.37
N ILE A 277 14.17 4.80 1.92
CA ILE A 277 15.64 4.69 1.80
C ILE A 277 16.28 4.63 3.19
N ASP A 278 15.79 5.42 4.14
CA ASP A 278 16.32 5.48 5.51
C ASP A 278 16.07 4.21 6.30
N LEU A 279 15.09 3.39 5.91
CA LEU A 279 14.93 2.03 6.46
C LEU A 279 16.14 1.11 6.18
N ARG A 280 17.00 1.48 5.23
CA ARG A 280 18.26 0.78 4.97
C ARG A 280 19.11 0.74 6.25
N ASN A 281 19.76 -0.38 6.50
CA ASN A 281 20.62 -0.64 7.65
C ASN A 281 19.87 -0.85 8.99
N HIS A 282 18.54 -0.77 9.02
CA HIS A 282 17.74 -1.15 10.21
C HIS A 282 17.58 -2.67 10.37
N SER A 283 18.35 -3.47 9.62
CA SER A 283 18.42 -4.93 9.73
C SER A 283 17.06 -5.63 9.59
N ILE A 284 16.20 -5.08 8.72
CA ILE A 284 14.95 -5.73 8.29
C ILE A 284 15.36 -6.83 7.30
N PRO A 285 14.95 -8.11 7.50
CA PRO A 285 15.29 -9.20 6.58
C PRO A 285 15.01 -8.79 5.15
N THR A 286 15.99 -8.93 4.25
CA THR A 286 15.93 -8.57 2.81
C THR A 286 15.50 -7.14 2.44
N GLY A 287 15.11 -6.30 3.42
CA GLY A 287 14.62 -4.93 3.22
C GLY A 287 15.64 -4.00 2.56
N ASP A 288 16.92 -4.21 2.88
CA ASP A 288 18.01 -3.44 2.29
C ASP A 288 18.07 -3.56 0.76
N ALA A 289 17.61 -4.69 0.17
CA ALA A 289 17.62 -4.86 -1.28
C ALA A 289 16.69 -3.86 -1.97
N TYR A 290 15.48 -3.67 -1.42
CA TYR A 290 14.52 -2.70 -1.94
C TYR A 290 15.00 -1.27 -1.71
N SER A 291 15.37 -0.92 -0.47
CA SER A 291 15.86 0.42 -0.14
C SER A 291 17.11 0.79 -0.96
N ALA A 292 18.00 -0.17 -1.23
CA ALA A 292 19.15 0.04 -2.11
C ALA A 292 18.77 0.19 -3.58
N ALA A 293 17.77 -0.55 -4.07
CA ALA A 293 17.25 -0.37 -5.43
C ALA A 293 16.62 1.02 -5.60
N LEU A 294 15.83 1.44 -4.61
CA LEU A 294 15.22 2.76 -4.56
C LEU A 294 16.29 3.85 -4.53
N ALA A 295 17.29 3.74 -3.64
CA ALA A 295 18.39 4.69 -3.50
C ALA A 295 19.28 4.83 -4.76
N ARG A 296 19.30 3.85 -5.66
CA ARG A 296 19.99 3.99 -6.96
C ARG A 296 19.20 4.86 -7.95
N ASN A 297 17.88 4.83 -7.86
CA ASN A 297 16.99 5.46 -8.82
C ASN A 297 16.40 6.80 -8.33
N PHE A 298 16.38 7.05 -7.02
CA PHE A 298 15.79 8.23 -6.39
C PHE A 298 16.64 9.51 -6.46
N PRO A 299 17.91 9.51 -6.01
CA PRO A 299 18.73 10.72 -5.97
C PRO A 299 19.37 11.01 -7.34
N LEU A 300 18.77 11.89 -8.14
CA LEU A 300 19.44 12.59 -9.24
C LEU A 300 19.04 14.07 -9.25
N SER A 301 20.01 14.93 -8.93
CA SER A 301 19.83 16.36 -8.61
C SER A 301 20.19 17.34 -9.73
N GLN A 302 20.25 16.95 -11.02
CA GLN A 302 21.01 17.82 -11.95
C GLN A 302 20.37 18.30 -13.26
N TYR A 303 19.16 17.89 -13.70
CA TYR A 303 18.77 18.25 -15.08
C TYR A 303 17.32 18.70 -15.40
N LEU A 304 16.38 18.89 -14.47
CA LEU A 304 15.02 19.35 -14.83
C LEU A 304 14.35 20.27 -13.76
N PRO A 305 13.47 21.21 -14.17
CA PRO A 305 12.86 22.24 -13.32
C PRO A 305 11.86 21.72 -12.26
N SER A 306 11.62 22.54 -11.23
CA SER A 306 10.99 22.18 -9.94
C SER A 306 9.52 21.73 -9.96
N VAL A 307 8.76 22.02 -11.02
CA VAL A 307 7.34 21.64 -11.14
C VAL A 307 7.17 20.16 -11.59
N GLU A 308 8.26 19.51 -12.02
CA GLU A 308 8.29 18.09 -12.40
C GLU A 308 8.81 17.16 -11.29
N THR A 309 9.16 17.72 -10.12
CA THR A 309 9.91 16.99 -9.09
C THR A 309 9.14 15.79 -8.55
N GLU A 310 7.86 15.96 -8.24
CA GLU A 310 7.03 14.89 -7.69
C GLU A 310 6.72 13.80 -8.72
N TRP A 311 6.35 14.19 -9.94
CA TRP A 311 6.18 13.24 -11.06
C TRP A 311 7.46 12.47 -11.37
N ARG A 312 8.63 13.08 -11.18
CA ARG A 312 9.92 12.42 -11.30
C ARG A 312 10.09 11.33 -10.24
N TYR A 313 9.75 11.60 -8.98
CA TYR A 313 9.80 10.58 -7.92
C TYR A 313 8.81 9.45 -8.18
N THR A 314 7.57 9.76 -8.56
CA THR A 314 6.58 8.73 -8.97
C THR A 314 7.11 7.87 -10.13
N ARG A 315 7.70 8.48 -11.15
CA ARG A 315 8.30 7.75 -12.27
C ARG A 315 9.48 6.88 -11.82
N ASN A 316 10.33 7.37 -10.94
CA ASN A 316 11.50 6.63 -10.47
C ASN A 316 11.10 5.45 -9.58
N TYR A 317 10.07 5.62 -8.76
CA TYR A 317 9.40 4.54 -8.03
C TYR A 317 8.89 3.47 -9.01
N MET A 318 8.05 3.86 -9.96
CA MET A 318 7.52 2.93 -10.98
C MET A 318 8.62 2.24 -11.80
N ASN A 319 9.69 2.95 -12.15
CA ASN A 319 10.83 2.37 -12.86
C ASN A 319 11.54 1.33 -11.99
N THR A 320 11.68 1.58 -10.69
CA THR A 320 12.27 0.63 -9.74
C THR A 320 11.45 -0.65 -9.71
N ASP A 321 10.14 -0.54 -9.54
CA ASP A 321 9.24 -1.69 -9.51
C ASP A 321 9.23 -2.43 -10.88
N THR A 322 9.27 -1.69 -11.98
CA THR A 322 9.36 -2.28 -13.34
C THR A 322 10.64 -3.09 -13.53
N VAL A 323 11.79 -2.56 -13.07
CA VAL A 323 13.08 -3.26 -13.16
C VAL A 323 13.07 -4.55 -12.35
N LEU A 324 12.46 -4.51 -11.16
CA LEU A 324 12.27 -5.70 -10.30
C LEU A 324 11.24 -6.69 -10.88
N GLY A 325 10.50 -6.32 -11.92
CA GLY A 325 9.59 -7.21 -12.64
C GLY A 325 8.13 -7.12 -12.24
N PHE A 326 7.74 -6.10 -11.48
CA PHE A 326 6.37 -5.89 -10.99
C PHE A 326 5.30 -5.99 -12.10
N PHE A 327 5.60 -5.50 -13.31
CA PHE A 327 4.66 -5.41 -14.43
C PHE A 327 4.91 -6.44 -15.54
N LYS A 328 5.70 -7.49 -15.28
CA LYS A 328 6.04 -8.49 -16.32
C LYS A 328 4.94 -9.52 -16.56
N ASP A 329 4.22 -9.90 -15.51
CA ASP A 329 3.22 -10.97 -15.55
C ASP A 329 1.79 -10.41 -15.55
N ASN A 330 0.93 -11.00 -16.38
CA ASN A 330 -0.50 -10.73 -16.35
C ASN A 330 -1.17 -11.67 -15.36
N ILE A 331 -1.62 -11.13 -14.23
CA ILE A 331 -2.33 -11.89 -13.22
C ILE A 331 -3.81 -11.97 -13.56
N ILE A 332 -4.32 -13.19 -13.73
CA ILE A 332 -5.75 -13.46 -13.87
C ILE A 332 -6.09 -14.60 -12.92
N ASN A 333 -6.84 -14.31 -11.85
CA ASN A 333 -7.55 -15.34 -11.12
C ASN A 333 -8.90 -15.56 -11.82
N PRO A 334 -9.10 -16.67 -12.54
CA PRO A 334 -10.42 -16.99 -13.07
C PRO A 334 -11.39 -17.14 -11.90
N MET A 335 -12.60 -16.62 -12.05
CA MET A 335 -13.65 -16.98 -11.11
C MET A 335 -13.97 -18.47 -11.26
N PRO A 336 -14.31 -19.17 -10.16
CA PRO A 336 -14.86 -20.50 -10.29
C PRO A 336 -16.04 -20.43 -11.26
N SER A 337 -16.06 -21.36 -12.22
CA SER A 337 -17.26 -21.52 -13.05
C SER A 337 -18.44 -21.77 -12.11
N PRO A 338 -19.62 -21.16 -12.34
CA PRO A 338 -20.76 -21.39 -11.49
C PRO A 338 -20.94 -22.90 -11.35
N ALA A 339 -20.92 -23.40 -10.10
CA ALA A 339 -21.13 -24.81 -9.86
C ALA A 339 -22.43 -25.20 -10.57
N VAL A 340 -22.35 -26.12 -11.53
CA VAL A 340 -23.55 -26.68 -12.13
C VAL A 340 -24.24 -27.41 -10.98
N VAL A 341 -25.28 -26.80 -10.42
CA VAL A 341 -26.15 -27.46 -9.45
C VAL A 341 -26.84 -28.58 -10.22
N VAL A 342 -26.34 -29.82 -10.05
CA VAL A 342 -26.89 -31.03 -10.65
C VAL A 342 -28.11 -31.49 -9.87
#